data_AF-A0A3N7A9E1-F1
#
_entry.id   AF-A0A3N7A9E1-F1
#
_cell.length_a   1.000
_cell.length_b   1.000
_cell.length_c   1.000
_cell.angle_alpha   90.00
_cell.angle_beta   90.00
_cell.angle_gamma   90.00
#
_symmetry.space_group_name_H-M   'P 1'
#
loop_
_entity.id
_entity.type
_entity.pdbx_description
1 polymer ?
#
loop_
_entity_poly.entity_id
_entity_poly.type
_entity_poly.pdbx_seq_one_letter_code
_entity_poly.pdbx_strand_id
1 'polypeptide(L)'
;MKAYLTILAVLLIGLSSCSKKCKTAGGACNDTVPTNEACLAYFQRWFYNPQTNTCELKAYSGCSAKGFATEAECNTCKCKK
;
A
#
# COMPACT_ATOMS: atom_id res chain seq x y z
N MET A 1 -0.56 5.02 49.13
CA MET A 1 -1.94 5.11 48.57
C MET A 1 -2.00 5.84 47.23
N LYS A 2 -1.48 7.08 47.12
CA LYS A 2 -1.47 7.84 45.84
C LYS A 2 -0.69 7.15 44.70
N ALA A 3 0.38 6.42 45.03
CA ALA A 3 1.17 5.64 44.06
C ALA A 3 0.36 4.50 43.41
N TYR A 4 -0.60 3.92 44.13
CA TYR A 4 -1.47 2.85 43.61
C TYR A 4 -2.48 3.42 42.61
N LEU A 5 -3.04 4.60 42.93
CA LEU A 5 -3.91 5.36 42.03
C LEU A 5 -3.18 5.78 40.74
N THR A 6 -1.91 6.17 40.82
CA THR A 6 -1.13 6.50 39.62
C THR A 6 -0.79 5.26 38.78
N ILE A 7 -0.49 4.12 39.40
CA ILE A 7 -0.18 2.86 38.69
C ILE A 7 -1.42 2.31 37.97
N LEU A 8 -2.60 2.38 38.60
CA LEU A 8 -3.87 1.99 37.98
C LEU A 8 -4.21 2.83 36.74
N ALA A 9 -3.90 4.14 36.77
CA ALA A 9 -4.12 5.00 35.62
C ALA A 9 -3.19 4.66 34.44
N VAL A 10 -1.92 4.33 34.70
CA VAL A 10 -0.95 3.96 33.64
C VAL A 10 -1.32 2.64 32.95
N LEU A 11 -1.84 1.67 33.70
CA LEU A 11 -2.33 0.40 33.16
C LEU A 11 -3.54 0.57 32.23
N LEU A 12 -4.35 1.61 32.43
CA LEU A 12 -5.52 1.90 31.59
C LEU A 12 -5.18 2.73 30.33
N ILE A 13 -4.06 3.45 30.32
CA ILE A 13 -3.67 4.36 29.22
C ILE A 13 -2.69 3.68 28.24
N GLY A 14 -2.07 2.55 28.61
CA GLY A 14 -0.96 1.91 27.89
C GLY A 14 -1.27 1.12 26.60
N LEU A 15 -2.47 1.22 26.04
CA LEU A 15 -2.87 0.51 24.79
C LEU A 15 -3.11 1.46 23.62
N SER A 16 -2.31 2.53 23.51
CA SER A 16 -2.36 3.37 22.31
C SER A 16 -1.97 2.50 21.08
N SER A 17 -2.95 2.04 20.33
CA SER A 17 -2.77 1.33 19.07
C SER A 17 -1.88 2.18 18.15
N CYS A 18 -0.65 1.73 17.92
CA CYS A 18 0.24 2.32 16.93
C CYS A 18 -0.34 2.02 15.55
N SER A 19 -1.12 2.95 15.00
CA SER A 19 -1.58 2.89 13.63
C SER A 19 -0.53 3.56 12.75
N LYS A 20 0.42 2.77 12.23
CA LYS A 20 1.29 3.24 11.15
C LYS A 20 0.41 3.59 9.96
N LYS A 21 0.16 4.89 9.76
CA LYS A 21 -0.48 5.38 8.53
C LYS A 21 0.52 5.19 7.40
N CYS A 22 0.35 4.13 6.62
CA CYS A 22 1.07 3.92 5.38
C CYS A 22 0.77 5.12 4.48
N LYS A 23 1.71 6.04 4.31
CA LYS A 23 1.55 7.10 3.32
C LYS A 23 1.76 6.45 1.95
N THR A 24 0.69 6.42 1.16
CA THR A 24 0.72 5.99 -0.23
C THR A 24 1.64 6.92 -1.02
N ALA A 25 2.76 6.40 -1.52
CA ALA A 25 3.64 7.14 -2.42
C ALA A 25 2.99 7.18 -3.82
N GLY A 26 2.21 8.22 -4.09
CA GLY A 26 1.64 8.50 -5.41
C GLY A 26 0.31 7.78 -5.72
N GLY A 27 -0.43 8.33 -6.70
CA GLY A 27 -1.76 7.82 -7.09
C GLY A 27 -1.76 6.38 -7.62
N ALA A 28 -0.65 5.94 -8.20
CA ALA A 28 -0.54 4.65 -8.88
C ALA A 28 -0.59 3.42 -7.95
N CYS A 29 -0.36 3.57 -6.65
CA CYS A 29 -0.47 2.45 -5.71
C CYS A 29 -1.90 1.89 -5.59
N ASN A 30 -2.91 2.66 -6.01
CA ASN A 30 -4.31 2.23 -6.03
C ASN A 30 -4.79 1.90 -7.45
N ASP A 31 -3.91 1.92 -8.45
CA ASP A 31 -4.27 1.56 -9.81
C ASP A 31 -4.59 0.06 -9.91
N THR A 32 -5.55 -0.24 -10.77
CA THR A 32 -5.86 -1.60 -11.21
C THR A 32 -5.48 -1.77 -12.67
N VAL A 33 -5.25 -3.02 -13.09
CA VAL A 33 -5.03 -3.35 -14.50
C VAL A 33 -6.33 -3.07 -15.25
N PRO A 34 -6.36 -2.12 -16.20
CA PRO A 34 -7.57 -1.85 -16.96
C PRO A 34 -7.89 -3.02 -17.88
N THR A 35 -9.15 -3.44 -17.92
CA THR A 35 -9.60 -4.60 -18.71
C THR A 35 -10.37 -4.21 -19.98
N ASN A 36 -10.79 -2.95 -20.10
CA ASN A 36 -11.64 -2.45 -21.18
C ASN A 36 -10.96 -1.28 -21.90
N GLU A 37 -9.86 -1.57 -22.58
CA GLU A 37 -9.08 -0.56 -23.31
C GLU A 37 -9.08 -0.82 -24.82
N ALA A 38 -9.05 0.27 -25.60
CA ALA A 38 -9.02 0.20 -27.06
C ALA A 38 -7.67 -0.30 -27.60
N CYS A 39 -6.58 -0.10 -26.85
CA CYS A 39 -5.29 -0.68 -27.21
C CYS A 39 -5.26 -2.18 -26.90
N LEU A 40 -4.61 -2.92 -27.79
CA LEU A 40 -4.51 -4.38 -27.74
C LEU A 40 -3.05 -4.86 -27.76
N ALA A 41 -2.10 -3.98 -27.43
CA ALA A 41 -0.69 -4.36 -27.35
C ALA A 41 -0.42 -5.14 -26.05
N TYR A 42 0.66 -5.91 -26.06
CA TYR A 42 1.11 -6.65 -24.88
C TYR A 42 2.36 -5.98 -24.31
N PHE A 43 2.18 -5.20 -23.25
CA PHE A 43 3.25 -4.70 -22.40
C PHE A 43 3.16 -5.32 -21.02
N GLN A 44 4.19 -5.08 -20.21
CA GLN A 44 4.20 -5.45 -18.80
C GLN A 44 4.45 -4.21 -17.95
N ARG A 45 3.69 -4.08 -16.86
CA ARG A 45 3.81 -3.02 -15.85
C ARG A 45 3.66 -3.65 -14.47
N TRP A 46 4.21 -2.99 -13.46
CA TRP A 46 4.09 -3.41 -12.07
C TRP A 46 2.83 -2.80 -11.44
N PHE A 47 2.05 -3.61 -10.74
CA PHE A 47 0.88 -3.17 -9.98
C PHE A 47 0.99 -3.65 -8.54
N TYR A 48 0.63 -2.76 -7.60
CA TYR A 48 0.64 -3.09 -6.18
C TYR A 48 -0.66 -3.80 -5.79
N ASN A 49 -0.54 -4.91 -5.08
CA ASN A 49 -1.65 -5.66 -4.51
C ASN A 49 -1.68 -5.43 -2.99
N PRO A 50 -2.62 -4.63 -2.47
CA PRO A 50 -2.70 -4.35 -1.03
C PRO A 50 -3.14 -5.55 -0.19
N GLN A 51 -3.79 -6.56 -0.79
CA GLN A 51 -4.25 -7.75 -0.07
C GLN A 51 -3.07 -8.66 0.29
N THR A 52 -2.14 -8.82 -0.64
CA THR A 52 -0.94 -9.65 -0.47
C THR A 52 0.28 -8.83 -0.04
N ASN A 53 0.20 -7.50 -0.07
CA ASN A 53 1.30 -6.56 0.14
C ASN A 53 2.48 -6.84 -0.82
N THR A 54 2.17 -7.17 -2.08
CA THR A 54 3.16 -7.50 -3.11
C THR A 54 3.04 -6.59 -4.33
N CYS A 55 4.14 -6.46 -5.06
CA CYS A 55 4.15 -5.88 -6.40
C CYS A 55 4.21 -7.00 -7.41
N GLU A 56 3.31 -6.96 -8.38
CA GLU A 56 3.13 -8.03 -9.36
C GLU A 56 3.29 -7.47 -10.76
N LEU A 57 4.04 -8.18 -11.60
CA LEU A 57 4.15 -7.87 -13.02
C LEU A 57 2.87 -8.36 -13.73
N LYS A 58 2.16 -7.46 -14.38
CA LYS A 58 0.89 -7.75 -15.06
C LYS A 58 0.95 -7.34 -16.52
N ALA A 59 0.22 -8.07 -17.37
CA ALA A 59 -0.01 -7.70 -18.75
C ALA A 59 -0.79 -6.38 -18.82
N TYR A 60 -0.43 -5.54 -19.78
CA TYR A 60 -0.94 -4.19 -19.88
C TYR A 60 -1.06 -3.72 -21.33
N SER A 61 -2.19 -3.08 -21.66
CA SER A 61 -2.55 -2.69 -23.03
C SER A 61 -1.68 -1.57 -23.61
N GLY A 62 -1.15 -0.69 -22.75
CA GLY A 62 -0.24 0.40 -23.12
C GLY A 62 -0.84 1.80 -23.30
N CYS A 63 -2.17 1.98 -23.37
CA CYS A 63 -2.74 3.33 -23.64
C CYS A 63 -2.90 4.25 -22.44
N SER A 64 -3.11 3.70 -21.25
CA SER A 64 -3.24 4.53 -20.06
C SER A 64 -1.88 4.82 -19.39
N ALA A 65 -1.87 5.72 -18.42
CA ALA A 65 -0.71 5.95 -17.57
C ALA A 65 -0.96 5.26 -16.22
N LYS A 66 -0.97 3.92 -16.25
CA LYS A 66 -1.28 3.07 -15.09
C LYS A 66 -0.12 2.15 -14.72
N GLY A 67 0.00 1.89 -13.42
CA GLY A 67 1.06 1.05 -12.86
C GLY A 67 2.45 1.69 -12.94
N PHE A 68 3.46 0.91 -12.55
CA PHE A 68 4.86 1.35 -12.46
C PHE A 68 5.72 0.70 -13.53
N ALA A 69 6.78 1.38 -13.96
CA ALA A 69 7.75 0.84 -14.92
C ALA A 69 8.70 -0.16 -14.25
N THR A 70 9.03 0.07 -12.98
CA THR A 70 9.97 -0.77 -12.22
C THR A 70 9.35 -1.36 -10.96
N GLU A 71 9.86 -2.52 -10.52
CA GLU A 71 9.45 -3.12 -9.26
C GLU A 71 9.81 -2.22 -8.07
N ALA A 72 10.96 -1.55 -8.14
CA ALA A 72 11.45 -0.66 -7.10
C ALA A 72 10.47 0.50 -6.83
N GLU A 73 9.96 1.13 -7.88
CA GLU A 73 8.90 2.15 -7.77
C GLU A 73 7.62 1.59 -7.15
N CYS A 74 7.16 0.43 -7.63
CA CYS A 74 5.98 -0.20 -7.05
C CYS A 74 6.17 -0.55 -5.57
N ASN A 75 7.35 -1.05 -5.19
CA ASN A 75 7.66 -1.45 -3.82
C ASN A 75 7.60 -0.27 -2.83
N THR A 76 7.57 0.98 -3.30
CA THR A 76 7.27 2.16 -2.45
C THR A 76 5.84 2.16 -1.91
N CYS A 77 4.92 1.40 -2.52
CA CYS A 77 3.54 1.23 -2.04
C CYS A 77 3.43 0.25 -0.86
N LYS A 78 4.43 -0.62 -0.65
CA LYS A 78 4.40 -1.64 0.42
C LYS A 78 4.39 -0.97 1.78
N CYS A 79 3.40 -1.30 2.60
CA CYS A 79 3.38 -0.83 3.97
C CYS A 79 4.31 -1.68 4.84
N LYS A 80 5.32 -1.05 5.43
CA LYS A 80 6.20 -1.69 6.41
C LYS A 80 5.52 -1.70 7.77
N LYS A 81 5.04 -2.87 8.19
CA LYS A 81 4.51 -3.10 9.55
C LYS A 81 5.58 -2.82 10.61
#